data_AF-A0A9P6CRI4-F1
#
_entry.id   AF-A0A9P6CRI4-F1
#
_cell.length_a   1.000
_cell.length_b   1.000
_cell.length_c   1.000
_cell.angle_alpha   90.00
_cell.angle_beta   90.00
_cell.angle_gamma   90.00
#
_symmetry.space_group_name_H-M   'P 1'
#
loop_
_entity.id
_entity.type
_entity.pdbx_description
1 polymer ?
#
loop_
_entity_poly.entity_id
_entity_poly.type
_entity_poly.pdbx_seq_one_letter_code
_entity_poly.pdbx_strand_id
1 'polypeptide(L)'
;LRGLKFFATSRPDQDLVEHLQSFQNKQFYHLRQVPVEEADADINAYLNAELPRFQDTPEIKKLVEQAAGLFIYAATVVKYLSKLKFSLSEQMRRINRLLESGVPQSTKETPLLDRLYQQVLFDAVGQFTDDEDEDENIDFTHRLKILHTFLCSAEPISIHVVANLISFSDAPNFTETVAHVLTSLHAVLYTENDKVFSYHKSFTDFIFNENRAKKFWCNPQKFHLLLSRICFNIMNSELRFNIANIQSSFLLDCDNAALPDAIKQNISLVLRYTCHNWVYHLSLANSNKLANTMTNFLKLPVLFWIEAMNLMGSRGLCEYMLRGARKVVMNNTPLEEAFAEAASFALYFSGSAASLSTPHLYISSLATWRKTSGLSWGWKTHFPGIPKFVHSAGGAALMTITTASPVYTIALSSDGKYLVSGSEDR
;
A
#
# COMPACT_ATOMS: atom_id res chain seq x y z
N LEU A 1 -30.34 6.49 15.93
CA LEU A 1 -29.47 6.20 17.09
C LEU A 1 -29.57 7.36 18.09
N ARG A 2 -30.43 7.30 19.11
CA ARG A 2 -30.47 8.31 20.19
C ARG A 2 -29.55 7.86 21.32
N GLY A 3 -28.69 8.76 21.82
CA GLY A 3 -27.84 8.51 23.00
C GLY A 3 -26.35 8.22 22.74
N LEU A 4 -25.90 8.14 21.49
CA LEU A 4 -24.47 7.99 21.17
C LEU A 4 -23.75 9.35 21.21
N LYS A 5 -22.59 9.40 21.87
CA LYS A 5 -21.65 10.53 21.84
C LYS A 5 -20.42 10.11 21.04
N PHE A 6 -19.98 10.97 20.14
CA PHE A 6 -18.80 10.72 19.31
C PHE A 6 -17.67 11.64 19.73
N PHE A 7 -16.47 11.08 19.88
CA PHE A 7 -15.23 11.83 20.00
C PHE A 7 -14.43 11.61 18.72
N ALA A 8 -14.04 12.69 18.07
CA ALA A 8 -13.29 12.65 16.83
C ALA A 8 -12.11 13.62 16.90
N THR A 9 -10.99 13.22 16.34
CA THR A 9 -9.80 14.06 16.19
C THR A 9 -9.46 14.17 14.72
N SER A 10 -9.06 15.35 14.27
CA SER A 10 -8.64 15.59 12.90
C SER A 10 -7.62 16.72 12.83
N ARG A 11 -6.79 16.72 11.78
CA ARG A 11 -6.08 17.93 11.36
C ARG A 11 -7.10 18.96 10.85
N PRO A 12 -6.81 20.27 10.92
CA PRO A 12 -7.74 21.28 10.41
C PRO A 12 -7.92 21.08 8.91
N ASP A 13 -9.11 20.66 8.55
CA ASP A 13 -9.61 20.51 7.19
C ASP A 13 -10.84 21.42 7.09
N GLN A 14 -10.86 22.32 6.11
CA GLN A 14 -11.85 23.38 6.08
C GLN A 14 -13.26 22.82 5.87
N ASP A 15 -13.42 21.87 4.95
CA ASP A 15 -14.70 21.23 4.67
C ASP A 15 -15.22 20.47 5.91
N LEU A 16 -14.33 19.77 6.61
CA LEU A 16 -14.67 19.09 7.86
C LEU A 16 -15.10 20.08 8.95
N VAL A 17 -14.35 21.18 9.12
CA VAL A 17 -14.65 22.19 10.15
C VAL A 17 -15.99 22.84 9.86
N GLU A 18 -16.26 23.23 8.61
CA GLU A 18 -17.54 23.79 8.18
C GLU A 18 -18.70 22.79 8.38
N HIS A 19 -18.50 21.52 8.02
CA HIS A 19 -19.51 20.49 8.21
C HIS A 19 -19.81 20.25 9.69
N LEU A 20 -18.79 20.12 10.53
CA LEU A 20 -18.96 19.96 11.97
C LEU A 20 -19.58 21.23 12.59
N GLN A 21 -19.32 22.42 12.04
CA GLN A 21 -19.99 23.67 12.42
C GLN A 21 -21.50 23.67 12.16
N SER A 22 -22.04 22.75 11.36
CA SER A 22 -23.49 22.57 11.21
C SER A 22 -24.17 21.84 12.40
N PHE A 23 -23.43 21.08 13.22
CA PHE A 23 -24.04 20.29 14.29
C PHE A 23 -24.47 21.15 15.49
N GLN A 24 -25.70 20.97 15.98
CA GLN A 24 -26.24 21.77 17.10
C GLN A 24 -25.56 21.48 18.44
N ASN A 25 -25.20 20.22 18.73
CA ASN A 25 -24.59 19.79 19.99
C ASN A 25 -23.16 19.29 19.76
N LYS A 26 -22.18 20.19 19.88
CA LYS A 26 -20.76 19.88 19.69
C LYS A 26 -19.88 20.70 20.63
N GLN A 27 -18.67 20.20 20.85
CA GLN A 27 -17.58 20.96 21.45
C GLN A 27 -16.37 20.87 20.52
N PHE A 28 -15.73 22.01 20.27
CA PHE A 28 -14.52 22.08 19.47
C PHE A 28 -13.35 22.51 20.35
N TYR A 29 -12.26 21.78 20.23
CA TYR A 29 -11.00 22.09 20.88
C TYR A 29 -9.94 22.24 19.80
N HIS A 30 -9.41 23.44 19.65
CA HIS A 30 -8.28 23.68 18.76
C HIS A 30 -6.99 23.54 19.55
N LEU A 31 -6.34 22.39 19.42
CA LEU A 31 -5.07 22.12 20.13
C LEU A 31 -3.94 23.10 19.78
N ARG A 32 -4.08 23.90 18.71
CA ARG A 32 -3.15 24.99 18.35
C ARG A 32 -3.35 26.28 19.15
N GLN A 33 -4.41 26.37 19.95
CA GLN A 33 -4.72 27.53 20.78
C GLN A 33 -4.24 27.36 22.23
N VAL A 34 -3.57 26.24 22.55
CA VAL A 34 -2.90 26.05 23.84
C VAL A 34 -1.75 27.05 23.93
N PRO A 35 -1.65 27.86 25.00
CA PRO A 35 -0.53 28.75 25.22
C PRO A 35 0.80 27.99 25.16
N VAL A 36 1.81 28.58 24.51
CA VAL A 36 3.12 27.94 24.36
C VAL A 36 3.74 27.65 25.72
N GLU A 37 3.51 28.51 26.70
CA GLU A 37 4.00 28.35 28.07
C GLU A 37 3.41 27.12 28.77
N GLU A 38 2.14 26.81 28.51
CA GLU A 38 1.47 25.61 29.03
C GLU A 38 2.01 24.36 28.34
N ALA A 39 2.13 24.41 27.00
CA ALA A 39 2.70 23.32 26.23
C ALA A 39 4.16 23.03 26.60
N ASP A 40 4.97 24.06 26.83
CA ASP A 40 6.38 23.93 27.23
C ASP A 40 6.51 23.36 28.65
N ALA A 41 5.60 23.71 29.57
CA ALA A 41 5.55 23.12 30.90
C ALA A 41 5.25 21.60 30.83
N ASP A 42 4.28 21.20 30.01
CA ASP A 42 3.93 19.79 29.78
C ASP A 42 5.08 19.03 29.08
N ILE A 43 5.72 19.64 28.07
CA ILE A 43 6.88 19.08 27.39
C ILE A 43 8.04 18.90 28.37
N ASN A 44 8.31 19.88 29.23
CA ASN A 44 9.34 19.78 30.26
C ASN A 44 9.04 18.62 31.22
N ALA A 45 7.81 18.51 31.71
CA ALA A 45 7.41 17.40 32.58
C ALA A 45 7.58 16.05 31.88
N TYR A 46 7.14 15.94 30.63
CA TYR A 46 7.26 14.73 29.80
C TYR A 46 8.72 14.32 29.57
N LEU A 47 9.58 15.25 29.15
CA LEU A 47 10.99 14.97 28.89
C LEU A 47 11.73 14.52 30.15
N ASN A 48 11.46 15.16 31.30
CA ASN A 48 12.07 14.74 32.58
C ASN A 48 11.62 13.34 33.01
N ALA A 49 10.35 12.99 32.77
CA ALA A 49 9.83 11.67 33.10
C ALA A 49 10.42 10.55 32.20
N GLU A 50 10.53 10.81 30.89
CA GLU A 50 10.98 9.80 29.91
C GLU A 50 12.51 9.73 29.75
N LEU A 51 13.23 10.78 30.16
CA LEU A 51 14.69 10.86 30.12
C LEU A 51 15.26 11.08 31.54
N PRO A 52 15.06 10.14 32.49
CA PRO A 52 15.43 10.33 33.89
C PRO A 52 16.95 10.54 34.10
N ARG A 53 17.78 10.09 33.17
CA ARG A 53 19.24 10.32 33.20
C ARG A 53 19.65 11.78 32.96
N PHE A 54 18.74 12.58 32.42
CA PHE A 54 18.92 13.98 32.05
C PHE A 54 18.00 14.89 32.85
N GLN A 55 17.39 14.37 33.92
CA GLN A 55 16.41 15.11 34.68
C GLN A 55 17.01 16.44 35.17
N ASP A 56 16.28 17.53 34.94
CA ASP A 56 16.62 18.90 35.35
C ASP A 56 17.95 19.43 34.78
N THR A 57 18.50 18.81 33.73
CA THR A 57 19.75 19.27 33.12
C THR A 57 19.53 20.45 32.14
N PRO A 58 20.58 21.25 31.86
CA PRO A 58 20.50 22.32 30.87
C PRO A 58 20.10 21.84 29.47
N GLU A 59 20.43 20.60 29.13
CA GLU A 59 20.07 19.99 27.85
C GLU A 59 18.55 19.81 27.72
N ILE A 60 17.86 19.36 28.77
CA ILE A 60 16.39 19.25 28.76
C ILE A 60 15.76 20.62 28.53
N LYS A 61 16.23 21.67 29.23
CA LYS A 61 15.71 23.03 29.05
C LYS A 61 15.86 23.50 27.60
N LYS A 62 17.02 23.26 26.97
CA LYS A 62 17.24 23.58 25.56
C LYS A 62 16.35 22.75 24.62
N LEU A 63 16.07 21.48 24.94
CA LEU A 63 15.16 20.65 24.16
C LEU A 63 13.70 21.13 24.26
N VAL A 64 13.27 21.62 25.44
CA VAL A 64 11.97 22.28 25.61
C VAL A 64 11.89 23.51 24.73
N GLU A 65 12.90 24.40 24.79
CA GLU A 65 12.98 25.59 23.95
C GLU A 65 12.96 25.25 22.44
N GLN A 66 13.65 24.19 22.02
CA GLN A 66 13.64 23.72 20.62
C GLN A 66 12.31 23.10 20.19
N ALA A 67 11.55 22.53 21.12
CA ALA A 67 10.25 21.95 20.82
C ALA A 67 9.22 23.04 20.48
N ALA A 68 9.35 24.24 21.05
CA ALA A 68 8.48 25.40 20.80
C ALA A 68 6.98 25.03 20.85
N GLY A 69 6.55 24.38 21.94
CA GLY A 69 5.19 23.88 22.14
C GLY A 69 4.80 22.63 21.32
N LEU A 70 5.67 22.08 20.46
CA LEU A 70 5.35 20.89 19.65
C LEU A 70 5.62 19.59 20.42
N PHE A 71 4.60 19.01 21.04
CA PHE A 71 4.72 17.74 21.76
C PHE A 71 5.23 16.59 20.87
N ILE A 72 4.90 16.61 19.57
CA ILE A 72 5.42 15.64 18.59
C ILE A 72 6.96 15.69 18.47
N TYR A 73 7.55 16.87 18.61
CA TYR A 73 9.01 17.02 18.62
C TYR A 73 9.58 16.28 19.83
N ALA A 74 9.07 16.59 21.03
CA ALA A 74 9.49 15.96 22.28
C ALA A 74 9.32 14.44 22.26
N ALA A 75 8.17 13.93 21.83
CA ALA A 75 7.91 12.49 21.72
C ALA A 75 8.85 11.80 20.72
N THR A 76 9.20 12.47 19.62
CA THR A 76 10.16 11.94 18.63
C THR A 76 11.58 11.93 19.19
N VAL A 77 11.99 12.98 19.93
CA VAL A 77 13.30 13.04 20.63
C VAL A 77 13.42 11.92 21.66
N VAL A 78 12.40 11.71 22.50
CA VAL A 78 12.39 10.61 23.48
C VAL A 78 12.57 9.26 22.77
N LYS A 79 11.81 9.00 21.70
CA LYS A 79 11.95 7.74 20.95
C LYS A 79 13.36 7.60 20.36
N TYR A 80 13.91 8.67 19.81
CA TYR A 80 15.25 8.72 19.22
C TYR A 80 16.39 8.46 20.23
N LEU A 81 16.17 8.78 21.51
CA LEU A 81 17.18 8.62 22.56
C LEU A 81 17.02 7.36 23.42
N SER A 82 15.80 6.85 23.57
CA SER A 82 15.48 5.88 24.64
C SER A 82 15.03 4.51 24.16
N LYS A 83 14.57 4.37 22.90
CA LYS A 83 14.02 3.08 22.44
C LYS A 83 15.13 2.04 22.18
N LEU A 84 16.36 2.47 21.94
CA LEU A 84 17.54 1.62 21.89
C LEU A 84 18.34 1.77 23.20
N LYS A 85 19.02 0.70 23.61
CA LYS A 85 19.86 0.67 24.82
C LYS A 85 21.18 1.44 24.62
N PHE A 86 21.09 2.73 24.33
CA PHE A 86 22.25 3.59 24.17
C PHE A 86 22.97 3.83 25.50
N SER A 87 24.29 3.94 25.42
CA SER A 87 25.10 4.42 26.55
C SER A 87 24.75 5.88 26.84
N LEU A 88 25.06 6.33 28.06
CA LEU A 88 24.91 7.72 28.45
C LEU A 88 25.67 8.66 27.48
N SER A 89 26.92 8.31 27.12
CA SER A 89 27.73 9.07 26.16
C SER A 89 27.10 9.19 24.77
N GLU A 90 26.47 8.11 24.27
CA GLU A 90 25.83 8.13 22.95
C GLU A 90 24.54 8.96 22.95
N GLN A 91 23.76 8.91 24.04
CA GLN A 91 22.60 9.79 24.22
C GLN A 91 23.02 11.27 24.27
N MET A 92 24.08 11.58 25.02
CA MET A 92 24.70 12.92 25.10
C MET A 92 25.11 13.43 23.71
N ARG A 93 25.81 12.58 22.93
CA ARG A 93 26.27 12.91 21.57
C ARG A 93 25.09 13.20 20.63
N ARG A 94 24.00 12.45 20.76
CA ARG A 94 22.77 12.65 19.97
C ARG A 94 22.07 13.95 20.34
N ILE A 95 21.95 14.25 21.63
CA ILE A 95 21.40 15.52 22.12
C ILE A 95 22.23 16.69 21.60
N ASN A 96 23.56 16.65 21.77
CA ASN A 96 24.43 17.74 21.32
C ASN A 96 24.30 17.99 19.81
N ARG A 97 24.21 16.94 18.97
CA ARG A 97 23.96 17.11 17.53
C ARG A 97 22.62 17.80 17.22
N LEU A 98 21.55 17.46 17.95
CA LEU A 98 20.26 18.14 17.81
C LEU A 98 20.36 19.62 18.22
N LEU A 99 21.09 19.91 19.30
CA LEU A 99 21.28 21.28 19.82
C LEU A 99 22.19 22.14 18.94
N GLU A 100 23.31 21.58 18.44
CA GLU A 100 24.30 22.27 17.60
C GLU A 100 23.76 22.64 16.21
N SER A 101 22.78 21.88 15.70
CA SER A 101 22.08 22.21 14.45
C SER A 101 21.16 23.45 14.54
N GLY A 102 21.18 24.17 15.66
CA GLY A 102 20.33 25.32 15.98
C GLY A 102 20.98 26.69 15.76
N VAL A 103 20.51 27.42 14.73
CA VAL A 103 20.20 28.88 14.61
C VAL A 103 20.24 29.25 13.09
N PRO A 104 19.28 30.02 12.51
CA PRO A 104 18.46 31.05 13.16
C PRO A 104 16.93 30.92 13.08
N GLN A 105 16.32 31.62 14.05
CA GLN A 105 14.96 32.14 14.17
C GLN A 105 14.09 32.06 12.91
N SER A 106 13.33 30.97 12.79
CA SER A 106 12.18 30.89 11.89
C SER A 106 11.00 30.45 12.74
N THR A 107 9.98 31.31 12.85
CA THR A 107 8.76 31.14 13.65
C THR A 107 7.77 30.12 13.06
N LYS A 108 8.21 29.25 12.14
CA LYS A 108 7.34 28.27 11.48
C LYS A 108 7.53 26.88 12.12
N GLU A 109 6.42 26.23 12.48
CA GLU A 109 6.36 24.88 13.05
C GLU A 109 7.06 23.81 12.18
N THR A 110 7.05 23.98 10.86
CA THR A 110 7.55 23.02 9.87
C THR A 110 9.09 22.84 9.86
N PRO A 111 9.93 23.89 9.84
CA PRO A 111 11.39 23.73 9.84
C PRO A 111 12.00 23.10 11.11
N LEU A 112 11.29 23.09 12.25
CA LEU A 112 11.77 22.44 13.47
C LEU A 112 11.74 20.91 13.36
N LEU A 113 10.59 20.35 12.96
CA LEU A 113 10.42 18.91 12.76
C LEU A 113 11.28 18.40 11.59
N ASP A 114 11.44 19.20 10.54
CA ASP A 114 12.25 18.84 9.38
C ASP A 114 13.71 18.54 9.78
N ARG A 115 14.28 19.33 10.68
CA ARG A 115 15.65 19.11 11.18
C ARG A 115 15.75 17.83 12.01
N LEU A 116 14.79 17.60 12.91
CA LEU A 116 14.75 16.36 13.69
C LEU A 116 14.65 15.14 12.79
N TYR A 117 13.78 15.17 11.77
CA TYR A 117 13.67 14.08 10.79
C TYR A 117 14.94 13.93 9.95
N GLN A 118 15.57 15.01 9.51
CA GLN A 118 16.86 14.94 8.82
C GLN A 118 17.93 14.27 9.68
N GLN A 119 18.01 14.60 10.98
CA GLN A 119 18.97 13.97 11.88
C GLN A 119 18.67 12.48 12.10
N VAL A 120 17.40 12.11 12.30
CA VAL A 120 16.98 10.70 12.44
C VAL A 120 17.35 9.91 11.17
N LEU A 121 17.11 10.47 9.99
CA LEU A 121 17.42 9.83 8.71
C LEU A 121 18.91 9.74 8.45
N PHE A 122 19.67 10.80 8.76
CA PHE A 122 21.13 10.79 8.66
C PHE A 122 21.74 9.66 9.48
N ASP A 123 21.28 9.50 10.72
CA ASP A 123 21.75 8.44 11.61
C ASP A 123 21.31 7.03 11.17
N ALA A 124 20.16 6.90 10.50
CA ALA A 124 19.58 5.60 10.19
C ALA A 124 19.92 5.07 8.79
N VAL A 125 20.00 5.97 7.82
CA VAL A 125 20.18 5.68 6.39
C VAL A 125 21.59 6.03 5.92
N GLY A 126 22.30 6.91 6.65
CA GLY A 126 23.63 7.39 6.28
C GLY A 126 23.56 8.62 5.38
N GLN A 127 24.63 8.83 4.62
CA GLN A 127 24.75 9.92 3.66
C GLN A 127 25.20 9.41 2.30
N PHE A 128 24.68 10.04 1.25
CA PHE A 128 25.32 10.01 -0.06
C PHE A 128 26.63 10.81 0.00
N THR A 129 27.71 10.26 -0.54
CA THR A 129 29.03 10.89 -0.63
C THR A 129 29.33 11.16 -2.11
N ASP A 130 29.82 12.36 -2.43
CA ASP A 130 30.27 12.68 -3.80
C ASP A 130 31.64 12.05 -4.12
N ASP A 131 32.29 11.47 -3.11
CA ASP A 131 33.51 10.68 -3.25
C ASP A 131 33.19 9.33 -3.93
N GLU A 132 34.10 8.80 -4.75
CA GLU A 132 33.94 7.60 -5.60
C GLU A 132 33.82 6.27 -4.82
N ASP A 133 33.34 6.27 -3.56
CA ASP A 133 33.01 5.04 -2.85
C ASP A 133 31.64 4.54 -3.33
N GLU A 134 31.66 3.82 -4.45
CA GLU A 134 30.46 3.25 -5.08
C GLU A 134 29.65 2.37 -4.11
N ASP A 135 30.33 1.65 -3.20
CA ASP A 135 29.69 0.72 -2.27
C ASP A 135 28.87 1.45 -1.20
N GLU A 136 29.37 2.55 -0.62
CA GLU A 136 28.61 3.36 0.34
C GLU A 136 27.36 3.99 -0.29
N ASN A 137 27.47 4.49 -1.52
CA ASN A 137 26.37 5.09 -2.25
C ASN A 137 25.29 4.07 -2.65
N ILE A 138 25.69 2.83 -2.93
CA ILE A 138 24.77 1.71 -3.15
C ILE A 138 24.02 1.36 -1.86
N ASP A 139 24.70 1.25 -0.71
CA ASP A 139 24.06 0.97 0.59
C ASP A 139 23.06 2.07 0.97
N PHE A 140 23.45 3.34 0.84
CA PHE A 140 22.56 4.49 1.05
C PHE A 140 21.29 4.40 0.19
N THR A 141 21.44 4.06 -1.09
CA THR A 141 20.33 3.92 -2.04
C THR A 141 19.41 2.75 -1.65
N HIS A 142 19.95 1.60 -1.25
CA HIS A 142 19.17 0.47 -0.78
C HIS A 142 18.38 0.81 0.49
N ARG A 143 19.02 1.46 1.47
CA ARG A 143 18.37 1.87 2.73
C ARG A 143 17.25 2.88 2.50
N LEU A 144 17.47 3.84 1.60
CA LEU A 144 16.41 4.76 1.18
C LEU A 144 15.24 4.04 0.53
N LYS A 145 15.53 3.09 -0.37
CA LYS A 145 14.50 2.30 -1.03
C LYS A 145 13.70 1.45 -0.04
N ILE A 146 14.33 0.92 1.01
CA ILE A 146 13.65 0.24 2.12
C ILE A 146 12.65 1.19 2.80
N LEU A 147 13.12 2.37 3.22
CA LEU A 147 12.26 3.39 3.82
C LEU A 147 11.10 3.77 2.89
N HIS A 148 11.39 4.11 1.64
CA HIS A 148 10.38 4.50 0.66
C HIS A 148 9.38 3.38 0.40
N THR A 149 9.80 2.11 0.41
CA THR A 149 8.89 0.97 0.28
C THR A 149 7.92 0.89 1.44
N PHE A 150 8.38 1.04 2.69
CA PHE A 150 7.46 1.09 3.84
C PHE A 150 6.43 2.22 3.71
N LEU A 151 6.84 3.39 3.22
CA LEU A 151 5.97 4.56 3.16
C LEU A 151 5.03 4.58 1.94
N CYS A 152 5.44 3.99 0.82
CA CYS A 152 4.66 3.94 -0.42
C CYS A 152 3.82 2.67 -0.59
N SER A 153 3.89 1.73 0.36
CA SER A 153 3.06 0.52 0.30
C SER A 153 1.57 0.87 0.40
N ALA A 154 0.73 0.13 -0.32
CA ALA A 154 -0.72 0.37 -0.35
C ALA A 154 -1.38 0.12 1.02
N GLU A 155 -0.77 -0.77 1.79
CA GLU A 155 -1.14 -1.15 3.14
C GLU A 155 0.14 -1.33 3.97
N PRO A 156 0.05 -1.27 5.31
CA PRO A 156 1.16 -1.64 6.18
C PRO A 156 1.59 -3.09 5.93
N ILE A 157 2.87 -3.30 5.65
CA ILE A 157 3.45 -4.60 5.31
C ILE A 157 4.59 -4.98 6.26
N SER A 158 4.94 -6.26 6.26
CA SER A 158 6.03 -6.80 7.09
C SER A 158 7.40 -6.58 6.47
N ILE A 159 8.44 -6.72 7.30
CA ILE A 159 9.84 -6.67 6.85
C ILE A 159 10.12 -7.73 5.78
N HIS A 160 9.45 -8.89 5.84
CA HIS A 160 9.64 -9.96 4.86
C HIS A 160 9.06 -9.60 3.50
N VAL A 161 7.91 -8.92 3.46
CA VAL A 161 7.34 -8.44 2.19
C VAL A 161 8.24 -7.37 1.59
N VAL A 162 8.74 -6.42 2.38
CA VAL A 162 9.69 -5.39 1.91
C VAL A 162 10.99 -6.00 1.38
N ALA A 163 11.58 -6.93 2.14
CA ALA A 163 12.81 -7.61 1.72
C ALA A 163 12.64 -8.30 0.37
N ASN A 164 11.53 -9.00 0.15
CA ASN A 164 11.24 -9.63 -1.14
C ASN A 164 11.00 -8.61 -2.25
N LEU A 165 10.22 -7.55 -2.01
CA LEU A 165 10.00 -6.49 -3.02
C LEU A 165 11.32 -5.86 -3.50
N ILE A 166 12.29 -5.69 -2.60
CA ILE A 166 13.59 -5.08 -2.91
C ILE A 166 14.55 -6.08 -3.53
N SER A 167 14.55 -7.33 -3.05
CA SER A 167 15.38 -8.40 -3.64
C SER A 167 15.08 -8.66 -5.11
N PHE A 168 13.82 -8.50 -5.54
CA PHE A 168 13.44 -8.60 -6.95
C PHE A 168 13.96 -7.46 -7.84
N SER A 169 14.58 -6.43 -7.25
CA SER A 169 15.18 -5.33 -7.98
C SER A 169 16.70 -5.36 -8.00
N ASP A 170 17.36 -5.72 -6.89
CA ASP A 170 18.77 -5.36 -6.71
C ASP A 170 19.70 -6.54 -6.34
N ALA A 171 19.30 -7.49 -5.48
CA ALA A 171 20.14 -8.64 -5.04
C ALA A 171 19.38 -9.65 -4.14
N PRO A 172 19.85 -10.91 -4.00
CA PRO A 172 19.23 -11.88 -3.09
C PRO A 172 19.46 -11.55 -1.60
N ASN A 173 18.38 -11.61 -0.83
CA ASN A 173 18.27 -11.54 0.65
C ASN A 173 18.60 -10.19 1.32
N PHE A 174 17.60 -9.29 1.35
CA PHE A 174 17.65 -8.03 2.12
C PHE A 174 17.06 -8.12 3.54
N THR A 175 16.71 -9.29 4.05
CA THR A 175 15.93 -9.40 5.31
C THR A 175 16.63 -8.74 6.49
N GLU A 176 17.93 -8.98 6.65
CA GLU A 176 18.74 -8.40 7.72
C GLU A 176 18.89 -6.88 7.56
N THR A 177 19.18 -6.41 6.33
CA THR A 177 19.26 -4.98 6.01
C THR A 177 17.95 -4.26 6.32
N VAL A 178 16.80 -4.85 5.96
CA VAL A 178 15.48 -4.28 6.25
C VAL A 178 15.22 -4.21 7.75
N ALA A 179 15.53 -5.27 8.50
CA ALA A 179 15.40 -5.28 9.95
C ALA A 179 16.28 -4.23 10.62
N HIS A 180 17.51 -4.06 10.13
CA HIS A 180 18.44 -3.06 10.62
C HIS A 180 17.97 -1.63 10.31
N VAL A 181 17.53 -1.34 9.08
CA VAL A 181 16.94 -0.04 8.71
C VAL A 181 15.72 0.29 9.57
N LEU A 182 14.82 -0.67 9.78
CA LEU A 182 13.66 -0.49 10.65
C LEU A 182 14.06 -0.19 12.10
N THR A 183 15.07 -0.91 12.61
CA THR A 183 15.62 -0.69 13.96
C THR A 183 16.23 0.70 14.07
N SER A 184 16.94 1.16 13.05
CA SER A 184 17.55 2.50 13.05
C SER A 184 16.50 3.61 12.91
N LEU A 185 15.38 3.35 12.24
CA LEU A 185 14.24 4.29 12.08
C LEU A 185 13.21 4.20 13.22
N HIS A 186 13.53 3.57 14.35
CA HIS A 186 12.63 3.35 15.49
C HIS A 186 11.96 4.61 16.07
N ALA A 187 12.54 5.80 15.80
CA ALA A 187 12.01 7.08 16.22
C ALA A 187 10.77 7.52 15.42
N VAL A 188 10.66 7.05 14.17
CA VAL A 188 9.63 7.46 13.20
C VAL A 188 8.78 6.30 12.72
N LEU A 189 9.29 5.06 12.81
CA LEU A 189 8.59 3.82 12.47
C LEU A 189 8.39 2.91 13.69
N TYR A 190 7.35 2.10 13.65
CA TYR A 190 7.08 1.04 14.62
C TYR A 190 6.44 -0.18 13.97
N THR A 191 6.47 -1.30 14.70
CA THR A 191 5.86 -2.57 14.27
C THR A 191 4.69 -2.88 15.18
N GLU A 192 3.57 -3.28 14.58
CA GLU A 192 2.40 -3.83 15.27
C GLU A 192 1.87 -5.00 14.44
N ASN A 193 1.66 -6.17 15.05
CA ASN A 193 1.19 -7.38 14.38
C ASN A 193 1.98 -7.71 13.10
N ASP A 194 3.32 -7.69 13.20
CA ASP A 194 4.28 -7.88 12.10
C ASP A 194 4.19 -6.89 10.92
N LYS A 195 3.41 -5.82 11.05
CA LYS A 195 3.28 -4.76 10.04
C LYS A 195 4.00 -3.50 10.49
N VAL A 196 4.62 -2.80 9.55
CA VAL A 196 5.38 -1.57 9.82
C VAL A 196 4.52 -0.34 9.54
N PHE A 197 4.52 0.59 10.50
CA PHE A 197 3.76 1.83 10.48
C PHE A 197 4.67 3.03 10.75
N SER A 198 4.23 4.21 10.32
CA SER A 198 4.82 5.48 10.77
C SER A 198 4.04 6.03 11.96
N TYR A 199 4.72 6.60 12.94
CA TYR A 199 4.03 7.18 14.12
C TYR A 199 3.14 8.35 13.77
N HIS A 200 3.56 9.17 12.80
CA HIS A 200 2.85 10.40 12.48
C HIS A 200 2.96 10.79 11.01
N LYS A 201 1.87 11.34 10.48
CA LYS A 201 1.77 11.78 9.08
C LYS A 201 2.72 12.93 8.73
N SER A 202 3.20 13.72 9.69
CA SER A 202 4.22 14.76 9.43
C SER A 202 5.53 14.19 8.89
N PHE A 203 5.88 12.95 9.25
CA PHE A 203 7.09 12.29 8.73
C PHE A 203 6.92 11.90 7.27
N THR A 204 5.78 11.33 6.87
CA THR A 204 5.49 11.05 5.47
C THR A 204 5.33 12.33 4.65
N ASP A 205 4.64 13.34 5.19
CA ASP A 205 4.52 14.67 4.57
C ASP A 205 5.91 15.34 4.38
N PHE A 206 6.87 15.04 5.25
CA PHE A 206 8.27 15.47 5.12
C PHE A 206 8.98 14.71 3.99
N ILE A 207 8.97 13.37 4.01
CA ILE A 207 9.66 12.52 3.02
C ILE A 207 9.19 12.78 1.59
N PHE A 208 7.91 13.09 1.39
CA PHE A 208 7.33 13.34 0.06
C PHE A 208 7.50 14.77 -0.45
N ASN A 209 8.11 15.66 0.33
CA ASN A 209 8.39 17.04 -0.06
C ASN A 209 9.88 17.25 -0.36
N GLU A 210 10.20 17.51 -1.64
CA GLU A 210 11.58 17.65 -2.15
C GLU A 210 12.37 18.72 -1.40
N ASN A 211 11.78 19.89 -1.18
CA ASN A 211 12.43 21.02 -0.52
C ASN A 211 12.75 20.73 0.95
N ARG A 212 11.96 19.85 1.60
CA ARG A 212 12.11 19.50 3.01
C ARG A 212 13.08 18.32 3.21
N ALA A 213 12.85 17.22 2.49
CA ALA A 213 13.62 16.00 2.65
C ALA A 213 14.96 15.99 1.90
N LYS A 214 15.14 16.86 0.90
CA LYS A 214 16.39 17.00 0.12
C LYS A 214 16.87 15.63 -0.38
N LYS A 215 18.07 15.20 0.01
CA LYS A 215 18.66 13.89 -0.37
C LYS A 215 17.84 12.66 0.06
N PHE A 216 16.97 12.79 1.06
CA PHE A 216 16.11 11.69 1.52
C PHE A 216 14.74 11.65 0.83
N TRP A 217 14.48 12.62 -0.06
CA TRP A 217 13.19 12.79 -0.71
C TRP A 217 12.78 11.56 -1.52
N CYS A 218 11.53 11.14 -1.33
CA CYS A 218 10.89 10.17 -2.19
C CYS A 218 10.02 10.91 -3.20
N ASN A 219 10.35 10.80 -4.48
CA ASN A 219 9.42 11.18 -5.54
C ASN A 219 8.31 10.12 -5.64
N PRO A 220 7.07 10.40 -5.18
CA PRO A 220 6.06 9.35 -5.04
C PRO A 220 5.66 8.75 -6.38
N GLN A 221 5.57 9.56 -7.43
CA GLN A 221 5.18 9.11 -8.76
C GLN A 221 6.23 8.15 -9.35
N LYS A 222 7.53 8.51 -9.27
CA LYS A 222 8.63 7.64 -9.72
C LYS A 222 8.71 6.37 -8.90
N PHE A 223 8.50 6.46 -7.59
CA PHE A 223 8.59 5.30 -6.71
C PHE A 223 7.42 4.33 -6.90
N HIS A 224 6.19 4.83 -7.10
CA HIS A 224 5.05 3.99 -7.48
C HIS A 224 5.22 3.33 -8.85
N LEU A 225 5.88 4.00 -9.81
CA LEU A 225 6.25 3.37 -11.08
C LEU A 225 7.20 2.18 -10.86
N LEU A 226 8.19 2.34 -9.98
CA LEU A 226 9.10 1.26 -9.58
C LEU A 226 8.36 0.11 -8.90
N LEU A 227 7.50 0.39 -7.92
CA LEU A 227 6.70 -0.64 -7.24
C LEU A 227 5.74 -1.37 -8.19
N SER A 228 5.12 -0.66 -9.14
CA SER A 228 4.28 -1.28 -10.16
C SER A 228 5.08 -2.24 -11.03
N ARG A 229 6.30 -1.85 -11.46
CA ARG A 229 7.21 -2.73 -12.20
C ARG A 229 7.61 -3.96 -11.39
N ILE A 230 7.97 -3.79 -10.11
CA ILE A 230 8.29 -4.90 -9.20
C ILE A 230 7.10 -5.86 -9.07
N CYS A 231 5.88 -5.34 -8.92
CA CYS A 231 4.68 -6.17 -8.86
C CYS A 231 4.53 -7.03 -10.11
N PHE A 232 4.70 -6.46 -11.31
CA PHE A 232 4.67 -7.25 -12.54
C PHE A 232 5.79 -8.29 -12.62
N ASN A 233 7.01 -7.95 -12.18
CA ASN A 233 8.12 -8.90 -12.19
C ASN A 233 7.83 -10.12 -11.30
N ILE A 234 7.35 -9.88 -10.08
CA ILE A 234 6.99 -10.94 -9.13
C ILE A 234 5.82 -11.78 -9.65
N MET A 235 4.78 -11.13 -10.18
CA MET A 235 3.66 -11.84 -10.78
C MET A 235 4.11 -12.69 -11.97
N ASN A 236 5.02 -12.19 -12.83
CA ASN A 236 5.54 -12.96 -13.96
C ASN A 236 6.44 -14.13 -13.54
N SER A 237 7.11 -14.05 -12.38
CA SER A 237 8.00 -15.12 -11.89
C SER A 237 7.27 -16.17 -11.07
N GLU A 238 6.31 -15.78 -10.23
CA GLU A 238 5.67 -16.68 -9.26
C GLU A 238 4.31 -17.21 -9.72
N LEU A 239 3.56 -16.47 -10.57
CA LEU A 239 2.30 -16.97 -11.08
C LEU A 239 2.53 -18.08 -12.10
N ARG A 240 1.75 -19.15 -11.97
CA ARG A 240 1.76 -20.29 -12.87
C ARG A 240 0.37 -20.91 -12.95
N PHE A 241 0.12 -21.63 -14.03
CA PHE A 241 -1.08 -22.45 -14.17
C PHE A 241 -1.19 -23.43 -13.01
N ASN A 242 -2.40 -23.54 -12.43
CA ASN A 242 -2.70 -24.46 -11.34
C ASN A 242 -1.75 -24.26 -10.15
N ILE A 243 -1.63 -23.01 -9.67
CA ILE A 243 -0.65 -22.62 -8.65
C ILE A 243 -0.82 -23.39 -7.35
N ALA A 244 -2.05 -23.77 -7.00
CA ALA A 244 -2.37 -24.58 -5.82
C ALA A 244 -2.39 -26.11 -6.09
N ASN A 245 -1.94 -26.56 -7.27
CA ASN A 245 -1.84 -27.96 -7.65
C ASN A 245 -3.14 -28.77 -7.41
N ILE A 246 -4.28 -28.18 -7.78
CA ILE A 246 -5.60 -28.80 -7.67
C ILE A 246 -5.64 -30.02 -8.60
N GLN A 247 -5.96 -31.18 -8.02
CA GLN A 247 -5.91 -32.46 -8.72
C GLN A 247 -7.18 -32.78 -9.53
N SER A 248 -8.31 -32.20 -9.16
CA SER A 248 -9.62 -32.53 -9.73
C SER A 248 -10.45 -31.28 -9.96
N SER A 249 -11.09 -31.20 -11.12
CA SER A 249 -12.12 -30.20 -11.43
C SER A 249 -13.51 -30.61 -10.98
N PHE A 250 -13.70 -31.82 -10.44
CA PHE A 250 -15.01 -32.32 -10.02
C PHE A 250 -15.42 -31.86 -8.62
N LEU A 251 -14.49 -31.29 -7.85
CA LEU A 251 -14.74 -30.79 -6.51
C LEU A 251 -14.85 -29.27 -6.52
N LEU A 252 -15.73 -28.73 -5.68
CA LEU A 252 -15.71 -27.32 -5.34
C LEU A 252 -14.47 -27.03 -4.49
N ASP A 253 -13.96 -25.81 -4.58
CA ASP A 253 -12.79 -25.37 -3.83
C ASP A 253 -13.04 -25.48 -2.31
N CYS A 254 -14.30 -25.26 -1.86
CA CYS A 254 -14.69 -25.41 -0.47
C CYS A 254 -14.67 -26.86 0.04
N ASP A 255 -14.81 -27.83 -0.86
CA ASP A 255 -14.85 -29.26 -0.52
C ASP A 255 -13.45 -29.91 -0.57
N ASN A 256 -12.44 -29.15 -1.00
CA ASN A 256 -11.05 -29.60 -1.04
C ASN A 256 -10.30 -29.21 0.24
N ALA A 257 -10.27 -30.14 1.20
CA ALA A 257 -9.62 -29.93 2.51
C ALA A 257 -8.11 -29.59 2.43
N ALA A 258 -7.41 -29.99 1.36
CA ALA A 258 -5.98 -29.70 1.19
C ALA A 258 -5.71 -28.31 0.59
N LEU A 259 -6.73 -27.66 0.01
CA LEU A 259 -6.59 -26.42 -0.73
C LEU A 259 -6.07 -25.25 0.13
N PRO A 260 -6.55 -25.01 1.36
CA PRO A 260 -6.07 -23.89 2.17
C PRO A 260 -4.56 -23.93 2.44
N ASP A 261 -4.00 -25.12 2.69
CA ASP A 261 -2.57 -25.27 2.93
C ASP A 261 -1.76 -25.19 1.63
N ALA A 262 -2.27 -25.74 0.53
CA ALA A 262 -1.67 -25.56 -0.79
C ALA A 262 -1.60 -24.07 -1.19
N ILE A 263 -2.64 -23.28 -0.90
CA ILE A 263 -2.65 -21.83 -1.12
C ILE A 263 -1.56 -21.15 -0.29
N LYS A 264 -1.45 -21.45 1.01
CA LYS A 264 -0.43 -20.85 1.88
C LYS A 264 1.00 -21.19 1.43
N GLN A 265 1.22 -22.41 0.93
CA GLN A 265 2.53 -22.87 0.48
C GLN A 265 2.93 -22.29 -0.88
N ASN A 266 1.98 -22.11 -1.79
CA ASN A 266 2.26 -21.71 -3.17
C ASN A 266 2.05 -20.22 -3.46
N ILE A 267 1.26 -19.51 -2.63
CA ILE A 267 1.04 -18.07 -2.77
C ILE A 267 1.72 -17.35 -1.62
N SER A 268 2.95 -16.90 -1.88
CA SER A 268 3.80 -16.16 -0.94
C SER A 268 3.12 -14.86 -0.47
N LEU A 269 3.53 -14.33 0.69
CA LEU A 269 3.02 -13.05 1.20
C LEU A 269 3.32 -11.90 0.23
N VAL A 270 4.47 -11.93 -0.46
CA VAL A 270 4.84 -10.91 -1.44
C VAL A 270 3.99 -11.05 -2.71
N LEU A 271 3.71 -12.26 -3.19
CA LEU A 271 2.80 -12.47 -4.32
C LEU A 271 1.37 -12.02 -3.98
N ARG A 272 0.89 -12.32 -2.77
CA ARG A 272 -0.39 -11.82 -2.29
C ARG A 272 -0.44 -10.29 -2.34
N TYR A 273 0.58 -9.62 -1.81
CA TYR A 273 0.66 -8.16 -1.86
C TYR A 273 0.64 -7.63 -3.31
N THR A 274 1.47 -8.19 -4.20
CA THR A 274 1.58 -7.69 -5.58
C THR A 274 0.30 -7.93 -6.38
N CYS A 275 -0.34 -9.10 -6.22
CA CYS A 275 -1.62 -9.42 -6.86
C CYS A 275 -2.74 -8.44 -6.47
N HIS A 276 -2.76 -7.96 -5.22
CA HIS A 276 -3.78 -7.01 -4.74
C HIS A 276 -3.45 -5.55 -5.04
N ASN A 277 -2.16 -5.18 -5.17
CA ASN A 277 -1.75 -3.77 -5.14
C ASN A 277 -1.06 -3.24 -6.42
N TRP A 278 -0.84 -4.06 -7.45
CA TRP A 278 -0.18 -3.62 -8.68
C TRP A 278 -0.89 -2.45 -9.38
N VAL A 279 -2.24 -2.44 -9.39
CA VAL A 279 -3.05 -1.36 -9.98
C VAL A 279 -3.02 -0.09 -9.14
N TYR A 280 -2.96 -0.22 -7.81
CA TYR A 280 -2.81 0.94 -6.92
C TYR A 280 -1.53 1.70 -7.26
N HIS A 281 -0.40 0.99 -7.34
CA HIS A 281 0.87 1.60 -7.73
C HIS A 281 0.86 2.12 -9.17
N LEU A 282 0.29 1.38 -10.12
CA LEU A 282 0.19 1.80 -11.52
C LEU A 282 -0.61 3.12 -11.65
N SER A 283 -1.71 3.22 -10.91
CA SER A 283 -2.60 4.38 -10.94
C SER A 283 -1.94 5.63 -10.35
N LEU A 284 -1.20 5.50 -9.24
CA LEU A 284 -0.44 6.59 -8.64
C LEU A 284 0.80 7.00 -9.44
N ALA A 285 1.41 6.06 -10.17
CA ALA A 285 2.47 6.37 -11.11
C ALA A 285 1.97 7.20 -12.29
N ASN A 286 0.71 6.99 -12.71
CA ASN A 286 0.05 7.63 -13.85
C ASN A 286 0.98 7.73 -15.07
N SER A 287 1.57 6.59 -15.47
CA SER A 287 2.59 6.53 -16.52
C SER A 287 2.38 5.34 -17.43
N ASN A 288 2.54 5.57 -18.74
CA ASN A 288 2.48 4.54 -19.79
C ASN A 288 3.81 3.80 -20.02
N LYS A 289 4.86 4.11 -19.24
CA LYS A 289 6.20 3.51 -19.39
C LYS A 289 6.23 1.99 -19.24
N LEU A 290 5.21 1.39 -18.62
CA LEU A 290 5.07 -0.06 -18.45
C LEU A 290 4.22 -0.73 -19.54
N ALA A 291 3.93 -0.05 -20.67
CA ALA A 291 3.06 -0.59 -21.72
C ALA A 291 3.47 -1.99 -22.18
N ASN A 292 4.75 -2.23 -22.46
CA ASN A 292 5.23 -3.56 -22.88
C ASN A 292 5.07 -4.61 -21.76
N THR A 293 5.34 -4.25 -20.51
CA THR A 293 5.14 -5.12 -19.35
C THR A 293 3.67 -5.49 -19.19
N MET A 294 2.75 -4.53 -19.32
CA MET A 294 1.30 -4.75 -19.28
C MET A 294 0.82 -5.63 -20.43
N THR A 295 1.30 -5.38 -21.66
CA THR A 295 1.01 -6.24 -22.82
C THR A 295 1.44 -7.68 -22.57
N ASN A 296 2.63 -7.91 -22.00
CA ASN A 296 3.10 -9.25 -21.69
C ASN A 296 2.29 -9.91 -20.57
N PHE A 297 1.92 -9.17 -19.53
CA PHE A 297 1.05 -9.66 -18.47
C PHE A 297 -0.31 -10.12 -19.00
N LEU A 298 -0.92 -9.35 -19.90
CA LEU A 298 -2.22 -9.68 -20.48
C LEU A 298 -2.21 -10.95 -21.37
N LYS A 299 -1.05 -11.35 -21.90
CA LYS A 299 -0.97 -12.52 -22.80
C LYS A 299 -1.38 -13.81 -22.14
N LEU A 300 -0.83 -14.17 -20.99
CA LEU A 300 -1.15 -15.42 -20.30
C LEU A 300 -1.11 -15.26 -18.78
N PRO A 301 -0.14 -14.51 -18.19
CA PRO A 301 -0.08 -14.30 -16.74
C PRO A 301 -1.36 -13.72 -16.12
N VAL A 302 -2.15 -12.94 -16.86
CA VAL A 302 -3.44 -12.42 -16.36
C VAL A 302 -4.43 -13.53 -16.00
N LEU A 303 -4.41 -14.68 -16.69
CA LEU A 303 -5.25 -15.82 -16.31
C LEU A 303 -4.79 -16.44 -14.99
N PHE A 304 -3.47 -16.59 -14.83
CA PHE A 304 -2.88 -17.10 -13.59
C PHE A 304 -3.11 -16.13 -12.43
N TRP A 305 -3.14 -14.83 -12.71
CA TRP A 305 -3.51 -13.82 -11.73
C TRP A 305 -4.99 -13.92 -11.34
N ILE A 306 -5.92 -14.10 -12.29
CA ILE A 306 -7.35 -14.34 -11.98
C ILE A 306 -7.49 -15.63 -11.14
N GLU A 307 -6.75 -16.69 -11.47
CA GLU A 307 -6.70 -17.94 -10.71
C GLU A 307 -6.27 -17.68 -9.26
N ALA A 308 -5.13 -17.01 -9.05
CA ALA A 308 -4.62 -16.68 -7.72
C ALA A 308 -5.60 -15.80 -6.94
N MET A 309 -6.21 -14.80 -7.59
CA MET A 309 -7.23 -13.95 -6.96
C MET A 309 -8.49 -14.73 -6.58
N ASN A 310 -8.89 -15.76 -7.34
CA ASN A 310 -9.98 -16.66 -6.98
C ASN A 310 -9.67 -17.46 -5.72
N LEU A 311 -8.49 -18.08 -5.70
CA LEU A 311 -8.00 -18.88 -4.58
C LEU A 311 -7.86 -18.06 -3.29
N MET A 312 -7.50 -16.78 -3.40
CA MET A 312 -7.43 -15.85 -2.27
C MET A 312 -8.82 -15.30 -1.83
N GLY A 313 -9.91 -15.68 -2.51
CA GLY A 313 -11.25 -15.16 -2.22
C GLY A 313 -11.51 -13.74 -2.74
N SER A 314 -10.60 -13.18 -3.54
CA SER A 314 -10.58 -11.79 -4.02
C SER A 314 -11.02 -11.62 -5.47
N ARG A 315 -11.64 -12.65 -6.08
CA ARG A 315 -12.10 -12.64 -7.50
C ARG A 315 -12.99 -11.45 -7.88
N GLY A 316 -13.77 -10.93 -6.93
CA GLY A 316 -14.64 -9.77 -7.12
C GLY A 316 -13.86 -8.47 -7.41
N LEU A 317 -12.57 -8.42 -7.03
CA LEU A 317 -11.71 -7.26 -7.28
C LEU A 317 -11.09 -7.29 -8.68
N CYS A 318 -11.05 -8.43 -9.36
CA CYS A 318 -10.31 -8.58 -10.61
C CYS A 318 -10.79 -7.62 -11.70
N GLU A 319 -12.11 -7.53 -11.91
CA GLU A 319 -12.68 -6.64 -12.92
C GLU A 319 -12.37 -5.18 -12.61
N TYR A 320 -12.59 -4.76 -11.35
CA TYR A 320 -12.34 -3.40 -10.91
C TYR A 320 -10.87 -3.00 -11.12
N MET A 321 -9.95 -3.89 -10.75
CA MET A 321 -8.51 -3.68 -10.92
C MET A 321 -8.12 -3.56 -12.40
N LEU A 322 -8.59 -4.46 -13.26
CA LEU A 322 -8.30 -4.40 -14.70
C LEU A 322 -8.88 -3.13 -15.35
N ARG A 323 -10.06 -2.67 -14.92
CA ARG A 323 -10.59 -1.37 -15.33
C ARG A 323 -9.77 -0.19 -14.82
N GLY A 324 -9.23 -0.28 -13.61
CA GLY A 324 -8.29 0.70 -13.07
C GLY A 324 -7.05 0.83 -13.96
N ALA A 325 -6.45 -0.30 -14.34
CA ALA A 325 -5.31 -0.32 -15.27
C ALA A 325 -5.66 0.24 -16.66
N ARG A 326 -6.87 -0.05 -17.18
CA ARG A 326 -7.38 0.52 -18.44
C ARG A 326 -7.34 2.05 -18.44
N LYS A 327 -7.71 2.70 -17.33
CA LYS A 327 -7.71 4.17 -17.22
C LYS A 327 -6.30 4.78 -17.40
N VAL A 328 -5.25 4.06 -17.04
CA VAL A 328 -3.86 4.54 -17.18
C VAL A 328 -3.38 4.48 -18.63
N VAL A 329 -4.05 3.69 -19.48
CA VAL A 329 -3.63 3.42 -20.87
C VAL A 329 -4.64 3.90 -21.92
N MET A 330 -5.54 4.83 -21.59
CA MET A 330 -6.57 5.34 -22.51
C MET A 330 -6.02 5.91 -23.83
N ASN A 331 -4.73 6.28 -23.87
CA ASN A 331 -4.07 6.78 -25.08
C ASN A 331 -3.40 5.66 -25.91
N ASN A 332 -3.58 4.39 -25.53
CA ASN A 332 -3.03 3.22 -26.23
C ASN A 332 -4.19 2.24 -26.52
N THR A 333 -4.88 2.47 -27.64
CA THR A 333 -6.11 1.75 -28.00
C THR A 333 -5.98 0.22 -27.95
N PRO A 334 -4.94 -0.42 -28.53
CA PRO A 334 -4.80 -1.88 -28.44
C PRO A 334 -4.70 -2.40 -27.00
N LEU A 335 -3.95 -1.70 -26.15
CA LEU A 335 -3.76 -2.09 -24.75
C LEU A 335 -5.03 -1.83 -23.93
N GLU A 336 -5.71 -0.72 -24.21
CA GLU A 336 -7.00 -0.38 -23.60
C GLU A 336 -8.07 -1.45 -23.88
N GLU A 337 -8.20 -1.86 -25.14
CA GLU A 337 -9.12 -2.91 -25.57
C GLU A 337 -8.80 -4.26 -24.93
N ALA A 338 -7.50 -4.60 -24.82
CA ALA A 338 -7.05 -5.82 -24.17
C ALA A 338 -7.41 -5.84 -22.68
N PHE A 339 -7.22 -4.73 -21.96
CA PHE A 339 -7.68 -4.63 -20.56
C PHE A 339 -9.20 -4.69 -20.44
N ALA A 340 -9.96 -4.08 -21.36
CA ALA A 340 -11.42 -4.16 -21.37
C ALA A 340 -11.92 -5.59 -21.56
N GLU A 341 -11.28 -6.35 -22.45
CA GLU A 341 -11.57 -7.77 -22.65
C GLU A 341 -11.24 -8.61 -21.42
N ALA A 342 -10.05 -8.42 -20.85
CA ALA A 342 -9.63 -9.14 -19.64
C ALA A 342 -10.57 -8.83 -18.46
N ALA A 343 -10.98 -7.58 -18.29
CA ALA A 343 -11.92 -7.16 -17.24
C ALA A 343 -13.27 -7.86 -17.41
N SER A 344 -13.77 -7.94 -18.64
CA SER A 344 -15.04 -8.60 -18.97
C SER A 344 -14.96 -10.12 -18.76
N PHE A 345 -13.83 -10.74 -19.10
CA PHE A 345 -13.59 -12.16 -18.85
C PHE A 345 -13.50 -12.46 -17.34
N ALA A 346 -12.79 -11.63 -16.58
CA ALA A 346 -12.71 -11.76 -15.13
C ALA A 346 -14.10 -11.65 -14.48
N LEU A 347 -14.93 -10.69 -14.91
CA LEU A 347 -16.32 -10.58 -14.46
C LEU A 347 -17.14 -11.82 -14.79
N TYR A 348 -16.99 -12.33 -16.01
CA TYR A 348 -17.70 -13.53 -16.48
C TYR A 348 -17.38 -14.76 -15.62
N PHE A 349 -16.09 -14.99 -15.35
CA PHE A 349 -15.67 -16.07 -14.46
C PHE A 349 -16.21 -15.84 -13.03
N SER A 350 -15.93 -14.69 -12.43
CA SER A 350 -16.30 -14.36 -11.05
C SER A 350 -17.81 -14.38 -10.79
N GLY A 351 -18.61 -14.05 -11.80
CA GLY A 351 -20.08 -14.03 -11.74
C GLY A 351 -20.75 -15.36 -12.09
N SER A 352 -19.99 -16.42 -12.31
CA SER A 352 -20.51 -17.74 -12.67
C SER A 352 -20.20 -18.79 -11.61
N ALA A 353 -20.94 -19.91 -11.64
CA ALA A 353 -20.69 -21.07 -10.79
C ALA A 353 -19.29 -21.67 -11.00
N ALA A 354 -18.64 -21.40 -12.15
CA ALA A 354 -17.27 -21.82 -12.41
C ALA A 354 -16.28 -21.27 -11.37
N SER A 355 -16.55 -20.11 -10.78
CA SER A 355 -15.67 -19.54 -9.74
C SER A 355 -15.64 -20.32 -8.42
N LEU A 356 -16.60 -21.23 -8.22
CA LEU A 356 -16.63 -22.11 -7.04
C LEU A 356 -15.65 -23.30 -7.16
N SER A 357 -15.12 -23.56 -8.35
CA SER A 357 -14.09 -24.57 -8.61
C SER A 357 -13.05 -23.98 -9.55
N THR A 358 -11.91 -23.56 -8.99
CA THR A 358 -10.87 -22.80 -9.70
C THR A 358 -10.46 -23.38 -11.08
N PRO A 359 -10.34 -24.72 -11.29
CA PRO A 359 -10.04 -25.28 -12.61
C PRO A 359 -11.03 -24.87 -13.71
N HIS A 360 -12.29 -24.57 -13.36
CA HIS A 360 -13.32 -24.12 -14.30
C HIS A 360 -13.10 -22.70 -14.84
N LEU A 361 -12.11 -21.95 -14.35
CA LEU A 361 -11.57 -20.78 -15.05
C LEU A 361 -11.15 -21.14 -16.47
N TYR A 362 -10.46 -22.27 -16.63
CA TYR A 362 -9.93 -22.74 -17.90
C TYR A 362 -10.90 -23.66 -18.65
N ILE A 363 -11.48 -24.64 -17.95
CA ILE A 363 -12.27 -25.70 -18.59
C ILE A 363 -13.65 -25.19 -19.04
N SER A 364 -14.29 -24.34 -18.24
CA SER A 364 -15.61 -23.80 -18.55
C SER A 364 -15.50 -22.37 -19.06
N SER A 365 -14.98 -21.45 -18.25
CA SER A 365 -15.10 -20.01 -18.56
C SER A 365 -14.30 -19.61 -19.79
N LEU A 366 -13.05 -20.06 -19.92
CA LEU A 366 -12.26 -19.81 -21.13
C LEU A 366 -12.85 -20.53 -22.35
N ALA A 367 -13.35 -21.75 -22.19
CA ALA A 367 -13.97 -22.52 -23.29
C ALA A 367 -15.22 -21.83 -23.86
N THR A 368 -16.10 -21.31 -22.98
CA THR A 368 -17.35 -20.64 -23.34
C THR A 368 -17.19 -19.15 -23.65
N TRP A 369 -16.03 -18.54 -23.34
CA TRP A 369 -15.76 -17.15 -23.67
C TRP A 369 -15.82 -16.93 -25.18
N ARG A 370 -16.71 -16.04 -25.63
CA ARG A 370 -17.13 -15.97 -27.03
C ARG A 370 -16.16 -15.32 -27.98
N LYS A 371 -15.28 -14.43 -27.49
CA LYS A 371 -14.33 -13.78 -28.39
C LYS A 371 -13.38 -14.83 -28.97
N THR A 372 -13.38 -14.93 -30.29
CA THR A 372 -12.54 -15.84 -31.07
C THR A 372 -11.39 -15.11 -31.76
N SER A 373 -11.26 -13.81 -31.52
CA SER A 373 -10.17 -12.95 -31.99
C SER A 373 -9.66 -12.10 -30.82
N GLY A 374 -8.44 -11.57 -30.95
CA GLY A 374 -7.82 -10.74 -29.92
C GLY A 374 -7.20 -11.55 -28.78
N LEU A 375 -7.34 -11.04 -27.55
CA LEU A 375 -6.60 -11.53 -26.38
C LEU A 375 -6.95 -12.98 -26.03
N SER A 376 -8.25 -13.29 -25.98
CA SER A 376 -8.73 -14.61 -25.61
C SER A 376 -8.45 -15.70 -26.64
N TRP A 377 -8.27 -15.35 -27.91
CA TRP A 377 -7.79 -16.32 -28.90
C TRP A 377 -6.38 -16.79 -28.55
N GLY A 378 -5.49 -15.86 -28.20
CA GLY A 378 -4.14 -16.17 -27.72
C GLY A 378 -4.17 -17.03 -26.45
N TRP A 379 -5.11 -16.81 -25.54
CA TRP A 379 -5.27 -17.70 -24.37
C TRP A 379 -5.61 -19.13 -24.76
N LYS A 380 -6.60 -19.33 -25.65
CA LYS A 380 -7.08 -20.65 -26.03
C LYS A 380 -6.02 -21.51 -26.71
N THR A 381 -5.05 -20.92 -27.42
CA THR A 381 -3.96 -21.68 -28.06
C THR A 381 -3.04 -22.37 -27.03
N HIS A 382 -2.96 -21.85 -25.80
CA HIS A 382 -2.21 -22.48 -24.71
C HIS A 382 -2.97 -23.63 -24.03
N PHE A 383 -4.27 -23.81 -24.30
CA PHE A 383 -5.10 -24.85 -23.69
C PHE A 383 -5.82 -25.68 -24.76
N PRO A 384 -5.10 -26.51 -25.54
CA PRO A 384 -5.67 -27.23 -26.69
C PRO A 384 -6.76 -28.26 -26.32
N GLY A 385 -6.83 -28.68 -25.05
CA GLY A 385 -7.80 -29.65 -24.54
C GLY A 385 -9.16 -29.06 -24.09
N ILE A 386 -9.38 -27.75 -24.22
CA ILE A 386 -10.65 -27.14 -23.81
C ILE A 386 -11.78 -27.48 -24.80
N PRO A 387 -13.02 -27.73 -24.32
CA PRO A 387 -14.17 -27.97 -25.18
C PRO A 387 -14.41 -26.81 -26.17
N LYS A 388 -14.79 -27.14 -27.41
CA LYS A 388 -15.21 -26.14 -28.41
C LYS A 388 -16.73 -26.14 -28.54
N PHE A 389 -17.35 -24.99 -28.31
CA PHE A 389 -18.80 -24.81 -28.48
C PHE A 389 -19.10 -24.33 -29.90
N VAL A 390 -19.98 -25.05 -30.61
CA VAL A 390 -20.28 -24.83 -32.04
C VAL A 390 -21.57 -24.00 -32.24
N HIS A 391 -22.39 -23.82 -31.21
CA HIS A 391 -23.64 -23.06 -31.29
C HIS A 391 -23.59 -21.76 -30.45
N SER A 392 -23.79 -20.61 -31.10
CA SER A 392 -23.83 -19.28 -30.49
C SER A 392 -25.11 -18.51 -30.85
N ALA A 393 -26.25 -18.92 -30.29
CA ALA A 393 -27.46 -18.07 -30.35
C ALA A 393 -27.45 -17.04 -29.20
N GLY A 394 -27.48 -15.73 -29.53
CA GLY A 394 -27.81 -14.59 -28.64
C GLY A 394 -26.77 -14.23 -27.56
N GLY A 395 -26.49 -12.93 -27.30
CA GLY A 395 -25.40 -12.41 -26.45
C GLY A 395 -25.11 -13.18 -25.14
N ALA A 396 -23.84 -13.33 -24.76
CA ALA A 396 -23.48 -13.98 -23.50
C ALA A 396 -23.84 -13.08 -22.32
N ALA A 397 -24.69 -13.56 -21.41
CA ALA A 397 -24.86 -12.93 -20.12
C ALA A 397 -23.50 -12.93 -19.39
N LEU A 398 -22.96 -11.74 -19.11
CA LEU A 398 -21.68 -11.58 -18.41
C LEU A 398 -21.78 -11.97 -16.93
N MET A 399 -22.97 -11.89 -16.34
CA MET A 399 -23.23 -12.27 -14.96
C MET A 399 -24.72 -12.61 -14.85
N THR A 400 -25.06 -13.61 -14.04
CA THR A 400 -26.44 -13.92 -13.67
C THR A 400 -26.60 -13.72 -12.18
N ILE A 401 -27.49 -12.81 -11.78
CA ILE A 401 -27.83 -12.57 -10.38
C ILE A 401 -29.11 -13.33 -10.10
N THR A 402 -29.05 -14.32 -9.22
CA THR A 402 -30.22 -15.09 -8.78
C THR A 402 -30.88 -14.39 -7.61
N THR A 403 -32.19 -14.13 -7.72
CA THR A 403 -33.01 -13.54 -6.67
C THR A 403 -33.90 -14.61 -6.03
N ALA A 404 -34.27 -14.41 -4.77
CA ALA A 404 -35.14 -15.33 -4.02
C ALA A 404 -36.62 -15.25 -4.43
N SER A 405 -37.00 -14.19 -5.13
CA SER A 405 -38.36 -13.87 -5.54
C SER A 405 -38.38 -13.31 -6.97
N PRO A 406 -39.54 -13.31 -7.66
CA PRO A 406 -39.69 -12.75 -9.00
C PRO A 406 -39.30 -11.28 -9.05
N VAL A 407 -38.47 -10.91 -10.04
CA VAL A 407 -38.09 -9.51 -10.32
C VAL A 407 -39.09 -8.89 -11.28
N TYR A 408 -39.76 -7.82 -10.86
CA TYR A 408 -40.75 -7.09 -11.67
C TYR A 408 -40.15 -5.89 -12.39
N THR A 409 -39.09 -5.29 -11.84
CA THR A 409 -38.48 -4.08 -12.42
C THR A 409 -36.98 -4.05 -12.16
N ILE A 410 -36.25 -3.39 -13.05
CA ILE A 410 -34.80 -3.19 -12.98
C ILE A 410 -34.51 -1.73 -13.35
N ALA A 411 -33.65 -1.06 -12.59
CA ALA A 411 -33.14 0.26 -12.88
C ALA A 411 -31.60 0.26 -12.81
N LEU A 412 -30.98 1.04 -13.69
CA LEU A 412 -29.53 1.29 -13.72
C LEU A 412 -29.27 2.74 -13.36
N SER A 413 -28.27 3.01 -12.53
CA SER A 413 -27.84 4.39 -12.30
C SER A 413 -27.28 5.00 -13.57
N SER A 414 -27.40 6.33 -13.70
CA SER A 414 -26.89 7.08 -14.86
C SER A 414 -25.37 6.96 -15.04
N ASP A 415 -24.64 6.69 -13.96
CA ASP A 415 -23.20 6.41 -13.99
C ASP A 415 -22.86 4.91 -14.15
N GLY A 416 -23.86 4.05 -14.31
CA GLY A 416 -23.72 2.61 -14.53
C GLY A 416 -23.14 1.82 -13.35
N LYS A 417 -23.00 2.43 -12.18
CA LYS A 417 -22.41 1.78 -10.99
C LYS A 417 -23.39 0.96 -10.17
N TYR A 418 -24.68 1.29 -10.23
CA TYR A 418 -25.70 0.66 -9.42
C TYR A 418 -26.77 0.03 -10.29
N LEU A 419 -27.12 -1.20 -9.94
CA LEU A 419 -28.28 -1.93 -10.44
C LEU A 419 -29.25 -2.09 -9.27
N VAL A 420 -30.50 -1.68 -9.45
CA VAL A 420 -31.57 -1.88 -8.47
C VAL A 420 -32.62 -2.76 -9.10
N SER A 421 -33.07 -3.80 -8.40
CA SER A 421 -34.19 -4.64 -8.78
C SER A 421 -35.34 -4.45 -7.80
N GLY A 422 -36.57 -4.34 -8.31
CA GLY A 422 -37.77 -4.44 -7.48
C GLY A 422 -38.35 -5.85 -7.59
N SER A 423 -38.52 -6.52 -6.46
CA SER A 423 -38.95 -7.92 -6.36
C SER A 423 -40.14 -8.07 -5.39
N GLU A 424 -40.81 -9.22 -5.44
CA GLU A 424 -42.03 -9.50 -4.64
C GLU A 424 -41.79 -9.42 -3.11
N ASP A 425 -40.57 -9.64 -2.66
CA ASP A 425 -40.18 -9.68 -1.25
C ASP A 425 -39.84 -8.31 -0.62
N ARG A 426 -39.81 -7.21 -1.40
CA ARG A 426 -39.84 -5.81 -0.91
C ARG A 426 -39.88 -4.76 -2.01
#